data_AF-X6M521-F1
#
_entry.id   AF-X6M521-F1
#
_cell.length_a   1.000
_cell.length_b   1.000
_cell.length_c   1.000
_cell.angle_alpha   90.00
_cell.angle_beta   90.00
_cell.angle_gamma   90.00
#
_symmetry.space_group_name_H-M   'P 1'
#
loop_
_entity.id
_entity.type
_entity.pdbx_description
1 polymer ?
#
loop_
_entity_poly.entity_id
_entity_poly.type
_entity_poly.pdbx_seq_one_letter_code
_entity_poly.pdbx_strand_id
1 'polypeptide(L)'
;MTTEGVNAIKRKGDEAFVKGGQESEAIEHYTNALDLAKDLKGYDDRQRSKMYSARAECYLRTQQYEKAIGDCNESLKYDRDNFKSQFRRAKAYAQLNQIGAAITDLKIVVQKDNENTQAKELLKELEAKQKPEETSKLVSQSTAITSGATEDTFVRKSKRFDPDIDVSKDDLVKICDYNILNKKKIELEDEISLLTVLFGHNKKTFLVLFFQKEITQLEAAESMIDMLLDDNAVRLQVGTTSFFITNEASDEFAKQTLKRFKARRAAFTQELDEAIEEMKRQRAFLKAKFKDKIGLPEIEKTENTGSEY
;
A
#
# COMPACT_ATOMS: atom_id res chain seq x y z
N MET A 1 -26.54 -16.98 27.64
CA MET A 1 -26.47 -17.65 26.31
C MET A 1 -25.19 -18.47 26.25
N THR A 2 -25.17 -19.59 25.52
CA THR A 2 -24.04 -20.53 25.49
C THR A 2 -23.34 -20.53 24.13
N THR A 3 -22.06 -20.90 24.11
CA THR A 3 -21.28 -21.15 22.88
C THR A 3 -21.98 -22.12 21.93
N GLU A 4 -22.72 -23.10 22.48
CA GLU A 4 -23.51 -24.06 21.70
C GLU A 4 -24.66 -23.39 20.94
N GLY A 5 -25.32 -22.40 21.53
CA GLY A 5 -26.39 -21.65 20.86
C GLY A 5 -25.88 -20.87 19.65
N VAL A 6 -24.71 -20.22 19.78
CA VAL A 6 -24.04 -19.53 18.67
C VAL A 6 -23.66 -20.53 17.56
N ASN A 7 -23.05 -21.65 17.93
CA ASN A 7 -22.63 -22.69 16.99
C ASN A 7 -23.83 -23.32 16.26
N ALA A 8 -24.97 -23.49 16.93
CA ALA A 8 -26.18 -24.01 16.31
C ALA A 8 -26.72 -23.07 15.22
N ILE A 9 -26.75 -21.76 15.47
CA ILE A 9 -27.20 -20.78 14.48
C ILE A 9 -26.19 -20.64 13.34
N LYS A 10 -24.88 -20.65 13.66
CA LYS A 10 -23.83 -20.71 12.64
C LYS A 10 -24.03 -21.90 11.69
N ARG A 11 -24.31 -23.10 12.21
CA ARG A 11 -24.54 -24.30 11.38
C ARG A 11 -25.72 -24.12 10.43
N LYS A 12 -26.81 -23.48 10.86
CA LYS A 12 -27.93 -23.14 9.96
C LYS A 12 -27.49 -22.22 8.82
N GLY A 13 -26.62 -21.24 9.13
CA GLY A 13 -25.99 -20.39 8.12
C GLY A 13 -25.11 -21.18 7.14
N ASP A 14 -24.28 -22.10 7.65
CA ASP A 14 -23.43 -22.98 6.84
C ASP A 14 -24.29 -23.88 5.92
N GLU A 15 -25.40 -24.43 6.44
CA GLU A 15 -26.35 -25.26 5.67
C GLU A 15 -27.06 -24.48 4.56
N ALA A 16 -27.58 -23.29 4.86
CA ALA A 16 -28.21 -22.41 3.88
C ALA A 16 -27.21 -21.99 2.79
N PHE A 17 -25.95 -21.73 3.19
CA PHE A 17 -24.88 -21.38 2.27
C PHE A 17 -24.49 -22.51 1.30
N VAL A 18 -24.46 -23.76 1.79
CA VAL A 18 -24.14 -24.95 0.97
C VAL A 18 -25.27 -25.28 -0.01
N LYS A 19 -26.53 -25.10 0.38
CA LYS A 19 -27.69 -25.34 -0.50
C LYS A 19 -27.70 -24.44 -1.73
N GLY A 20 -27.17 -23.22 -1.62
CA GLY A 20 -27.10 -22.24 -2.70
C GLY A 20 -28.46 -21.62 -3.05
N GLY A 21 -28.48 -20.37 -3.51
CA GLY A 21 -29.73 -19.66 -3.83
C GLY A 21 -30.53 -19.18 -2.60
N GLN A 22 -30.00 -19.38 -1.40
CA GLN A 22 -30.54 -18.90 -0.12
C GLN A 22 -29.54 -17.96 0.59
N GLU A 23 -28.83 -17.13 -0.17
CA GLU A 23 -27.78 -16.25 0.36
C GLU A 23 -28.32 -15.29 1.43
N SER A 24 -29.56 -14.80 1.27
CA SER A 24 -30.22 -13.92 2.25
C SER A 24 -30.47 -14.61 3.59
N GLU A 25 -30.91 -15.88 3.56
CA GLU A 25 -31.14 -16.69 4.78
C GLU A 25 -29.81 -16.99 5.48
N ALA A 26 -28.77 -17.32 4.70
CA ALA A 26 -27.43 -17.52 5.24
C ALA A 26 -26.89 -16.24 5.91
N ILE A 27 -27.08 -15.06 5.28
CA ILE A 27 -26.69 -13.76 5.85
C ILE A 27 -27.40 -13.51 7.17
N GLU A 28 -28.71 -13.77 7.25
CA GLU A 28 -29.49 -13.60 8.46
C GLU A 28 -28.98 -14.49 9.60
N HIS A 29 -28.76 -15.78 9.31
CA HIS A 29 -28.22 -16.71 10.29
C HIS A 29 -26.82 -16.32 10.78
N TYR A 30 -25.90 -15.95 9.89
CA TYR A 30 -24.58 -15.47 10.31
C TYR A 30 -24.66 -14.17 11.12
N THR A 31 -25.58 -13.27 10.78
CA THR A 31 -25.78 -12.02 11.52
C THR A 31 -26.26 -12.30 12.94
N ASN A 32 -27.29 -13.14 13.08
CA ASN A 32 -27.79 -13.56 14.38
C ASN A 32 -26.70 -14.29 15.20
N ALA A 33 -25.90 -15.15 14.57
CA ALA A 33 -24.79 -15.83 15.25
C ALA A 33 -23.72 -14.84 15.73
N LEU A 34 -23.36 -13.85 14.90
CA LEU A 34 -22.38 -12.82 15.24
C LEU A 34 -22.86 -11.89 16.35
N ASP A 35 -24.14 -11.48 16.31
CA ASP A 35 -24.74 -10.65 17.35
C ASP A 35 -24.74 -11.36 18.71
N LEU A 36 -25.09 -12.65 18.74
CA LEU A 36 -25.02 -13.46 19.95
C LEU A 36 -23.57 -13.68 20.42
N ALA A 37 -22.63 -13.79 19.48
CA ALA A 37 -21.21 -13.98 19.79
C ALA A 37 -20.55 -12.71 20.35
N LYS A 38 -21.08 -11.50 20.08
CA LYS A 38 -20.52 -10.23 20.56
C LYS A 38 -20.62 -10.13 22.09
N ASP A 39 -21.74 -10.56 22.64
CA ASP A 39 -22.06 -10.45 24.07
C ASP A 39 -21.44 -11.62 24.88
N LEU A 40 -20.87 -12.61 24.18
CA LEU A 40 -20.25 -13.78 24.78
C LEU A 40 -18.75 -13.53 25.03
N LYS A 41 -18.37 -13.32 26.30
CA LYS A 41 -16.95 -13.25 26.71
C LYS A 41 -16.26 -14.59 26.46
N GLY A 42 -15.09 -14.55 25.81
CA GLY A 42 -14.25 -15.73 25.56
C GLY A 42 -14.72 -16.65 24.43
N TYR A 43 -15.63 -16.19 23.56
CA TYR A 43 -15.95 -16.92 22.34
C TYR A 43 -14.75 -16.94 21.38
N ASP A 44 -14.51 -18.07 20.71
CA ASP A 44 -13.33 -18.29 19.85
C ASP A 44 -13.28 -17.29 18.70
N ASP A 45 -12.25 -16.44 18.69
CA ASP A 45 -12.01 -15.42 17.67
C ASP A 45 -11.83 -16.04 16.28
N ARG A 46 -11.26 -17.26 16.18
CA ARG A 46 -11.19 -17.96 14.89
C ARG A 46 -12.56 -18.36 14.37
N GLN A 47 -13.52 -18.69 15.25
CA GLN A 47 -14.90 -18.93 14.82
C GLN A 47 -15.59 -17.64 14.42
N ARG A 48 -15.35 -16.51 15.13
CA ARG A 48 -15.86 -15.19 14.70
C ARG A 48 -15.35 -14.84 13.31
N SER A 49 -14.04 -14.96 13.10
CA SER A 49 -13.42 -14.74 11.80
C SER A 49 -14.09 -15.58 10.71
N LYS A 50 -14.27 -16.88 10.94
CA LYS A 50 -14.96 -17.76 9.96
C LYS A 50 -16.38 -17.32 9.64
N MET A 51 -17.16 -16.87 10.64
CA MET A 51 -18.53 -16.39 10.43
C MET A 51 -18.57 -15.12 9.59
N TYR A 52 -17.75 -14.11 9.93
CA TYR A 52 -17.60 -12.91 9.11
C TYR A 52 -17.15 -13.25 7.69
N SER A 53 -16.16 -14.13 7.55
CA SER A 53 -15.65 -14.57 6.26
C SER A 53 -16.74 -15.25 5.41
N ALA A 54 -17.58 -16.10 6.01
CA ALA A 54 -18.67 -16.78 5.31
C ALA A 54 -19.80 -15.82 4.92
N ARG A 55 -20.16 -14.88 5.80
CA ARG A 55 -21.14 -13.82 5.48
C ARG A 55 -20.64 -12.89 4.37
N ALA A 56 -19.35 -12.57 4.34
CA ALA A 56 -18.72 -11.83 3.25
C ALA A 56 -18.86 -12.55 1.89
N GLU A 57 -18.78 -13.89 1.85
CA GLU A 57 -19.01 -14.62 0.61
C GLU A 57 -20.46 -14.54 0.14
N CYS A 58 -21.42 -14.57 1.07
CA CYS A 58 -22.82 -14.35 0.74
C CYS A 58 -23.06 -12.94 0.17
N TYR A 59 -22.39 -11.93 0.74
CA TYR A 59 -22.42 -10.57 0.20
C TYR A 59 -21.77 -10.47 -1.19
N LEU A 60 -20.65 -11.17 -1.44
CA LEU A 60 -20.07 -11.26 -2.79
C LEU A 60 -21.04 -11.85 -3.80
N ARG A 61 -21.72 -12.95 -3.46
CA ARG A 61 -22.71 -13.61 -4.34
C ARG A 61 -23.93 -12.73 -4.62
N THR A 62 -24.34 -11.91 -3.64
CA THR A 62 -25.44 -10.94 -3.78
C THR A 62 -24.97 -9.55 -4.25
N GLN A 63 -23.71 -9.44 -4.72
CA GLN A 63 -23.12 -8.22 -5.26
C GLN A 63 -23.09 -7.01 -4.29
N GLN A 64 -23.15 -7.26 -2.99
CA GLN A 64 -23.03 -6.25 -1.93
C GLN A 64 -21.56 -6.08 -1.52
N TYR A 65 -20.74 -5.55 -2.44
CA TYR A 65 -19.28 -5.58 -2.32
C TYR A 65 -18.73 -4.79 -1.13
N GLU A 66 -19.29 -3.63 -0.80
CA GLU A 66 -18.87 -2.82 0.35
C GLU A 66 -19.10 -3.55 1.67
N LYS A 67 -20.24 -4.23 1.80
CA LYS A 67 -20.53 -5.06 2.99
C LYS A 67 -19.59 -6.25 3.07
N ALA A 68 -19.27 -6.87 1.94
CA ALA A 68 -18.29 -7.95 1.87
C ALA A 68 -16.89 -7.49 2.33
N ILE A 69 -16.46 -6.28 1.95
CA ILE A 69 -15.20 -5.67 2.41
C ILE A 69 -15.24 -5.45 3.92
N GLY A 70 -16.33 -4.87 4.44
CA GLY A 70 -16.53 -4.65 5.87
C GLY A 70 -16.38 -5.94 6.68
N ASP A 71 -17.09 -6.99 6.27
CA ASP A 71 -17.00 -8.31 6.91
C ASP A 71 -15.61 -8.95 6.77
N CYS A 72 -14.94 -8.78 5.63
CA CYS A 72 -13.57 -9.27 5.49
C CYS A 72 -12.60 -8.53 6.42
N ASN A 73 -12.78 -7.22 6.60
CA ASN A 73 -11.98 -6.44 7.54
C ASN A 73 -12.18 -6.91 8.98
N GLU A 74 -13.43 -7.11 9.41
CA GLU A 74 -13.72 -7.65 10.75
C GLU A 74 -13.14 -9.06 10.91
N SER A 75 -13.31 -9.93 9.91
CA SER A 75 -12.74 -11.27 9.91
C SER A 75 -11.22 -11.27 10.13
N LEU A 76 -10.50 -10.35 9.47
CA LEU A 76 -9.04 -10.23 9.55
C LEU A 76 -8.56 -9.55 10.85
N LYS A 77 -9.41 -8.81 11.55
CA LYS A 77 -9.12 -8.33 12.92
C LYS A 77 -9.03 -9.50 13.90
N TYR A 78 -9.93 -10.48 13.76
CA TYR A 78 -9.97 -11.67 14.63
C TYR A 78 -8.96 -12.76 14.23
N ASP A 79 -8.72 -12.95 12.93
CA ASP A 79 -7.73 -13.91 12.42
C ASP A 79 -7.04 -13.35 11.16
N ARG A 80 -5.83 -12.83 11.36
CA ARG A 80 -5.02 -12.23 10.28
C ARG A 80 -4.56 -13.25 9.23
N ASP A 81 -4.51 -14.54 9.58
CA ASP A 81 -4.10 -15.63 8.70
C ASP A 81 -5.29 -16.27 7.97
N ASN A 82 -6.49 -15.66 8.04
CA ASN A 82 -7.64 -16.09 7.26
C ASN A 82 -7.52 -15.65 5.78
N PHE A 83 -6.70 -16.38 5.02
CA PHE A 83 -6.44 -16.10 3.60
C PHE A 83 -7.71 -16.17 2.74
N LYS A 84 -8.75 -16.90 3.17
CA LYS A 84 -10.07 -16.89 2.50
C LYS A 84 -10.72 -15.51 2.59
N SER A 85 -10.62 -14.84 3.73
CA SER A 85 -11.08 -13.45 3.88
C SER A 85 -10.29 -12.47 3.05
N GLN A 86 -8.96 -12.59 2.99
CA GLN A 86 -8.15 -11.73 2.12
C GLN A 86 -8.53 -11.92 0.64
N PHE A 87 -8.70 -13.16 0.19
CA PHE A 87 -9.11 -13.43 -1.19
C PHE A 87 -10.52 -12.90 -1.50
N ARG A 88 -11.47 -13.07 -0.58
CA ARG A 88 -12.83 -12.51 -0.72
C ARG A 88 -12.81 -10.98 -0.75
N ARG A 89 -11.99 -10.33 0.08
CA ARG A 89 -11.82 -8.87 0.07
C ARG A 89 -11.23 -8.39 -1.25
N ALA A 90 -10.22 -9.07 -1.77
CA ALA A 90 -9.66 -8.77 -3.09
C ALA A 90 -10.70 -8.87 -4.21
N LYS A 91 -11.53 -9.92 -4.19
CA LYS A 91 -12.66 -10.06 -5.13
C LYS A 91 -13.63 -8.90 -5.04
N ALA A 92 -13.98 -8.45 -3.84
CA ALA A 92 -14.87 -7.30 -3.65
C ALA A 92 -14.23 -6.01 -4.16
N TYR A 93 -12.95 -5.76 -3.85
CA TYR A 93 -12.21 -4.61 -4.37
C TYR A 93 -12.13 -4.61 -5.89
N ALA A 94 -11.91 -5.78 -6.51
CA ALA A 94 -11.89 -5.92 -7.97
C ALA A 94 -13.24 -5.53 -8.60
N GLN A 95 -14.36 -5.92 -7.99
CA GLN A 95 -15.70 -5.56 -8.46
C GLN A 95 -16.02 -4.07 -8.29
N LEU A 96 -15.45 -3.41 -7.27
CA LEU A 96 -15.54 -1.96 -7.07
C LEU A 96 -14.50 -1.15 -7.86
N ASN A 97 -13.78 -1.78 -8.80
CA ASN A 97 -12.69 -1.19 -9.57
C ASN A 97 -11.56 -0.57 -8.71
N GLN A 98 -11.40 -1.04 -7.47
CA GLN A 98 -10.30 -0.68 -6.58
C GLN A 98 -9.09 -1.60 -6.84
N ILE A 99 -8.56 -1.53 -8.05
CA ILE A 99 -7.58 -2.48 -8.60
C ILE A 99 -6.32 -2.58 -7.72
N GLY A 100 -5.77 -1.45 -7.26
CA GLY A 100 -4.55 -1.45 -6.42
C GLY A 100 -4.73 -2.17 -5.08
N ALA A 101 -5.88 -1.99 -4.43
CA ALA A 101 -6.20 -2.67 -3.17
C ALA A 101 -6.39 -4.18 -3.39
N ALA A 102 -7.08 -4.56 -4.49
CA ALA A 102 -7.27 -5.96 -4.86
C ALA A 102 -5.94 -6.68 -5.14
N ILE A 103 -5.02 -6.05 -5.89
CA ILE A 103 -3.70 -6.60 -6.19
C ILE A 103 -2.88 -6.81 -4.91
N THR A 104 -2.93 -5.85 -3.98
CA THR A 104 -2.21 -5.93 -2.71
C THR A 104 -2.64 -7.17 -1.91
N ASP A 105 -3.95 -7.38 -1.77
CA ASP A 105 -4.50 -8.56 -1.08
C ASP A 105 -4.16 -9.86 -1.81
N LEU A 106 -4.26 -9.89 -3.15
CA LEU A 106 -3.96 -11.09 -3.94
C LEU A 106 -2.50 -11.50 -3.85
N LYS A 107 -1.57 -10.55 -3.78
CA LYS A 107 -0.14 -10.85 -3.60
C LYS A 107 0.11 -11.57 -2.27
N ILE A 108 -0.59 -11.17 -1.20
CA ILE A 108 -0.50 -11.87 0.10
C ILE A 108 -1.06 -13.29 -0.02
N VAL A 109 -2.24 -13.44 -0.65
CA VAL A 109 -2.88 -14.76 -0.84
C VAL A 109 -1.98 -15.70 -1.64
N VAL A 110 -1.42 -15.26 -2.77
CA VAL A 110 -0.55 -16.10 -3.63
C VAL A 110 0.75 -16.48 -2.93
N GLN A 111 1.31 -15.61 -2.07
CA GLN A 111 2.49 -15.94 -1.29
C GLN A 111 2.24 -17.04 -0.24
N LYS A 112 1.00 -17.10 0.29
CA LYS A 112 0.64 -17.99 1.41
C LYS A 112 -0.01 -19.29 0.93
N ASP A 113 -0.80 -19.21 -0.14
CA ASP A 113 -1.48 -20.31 -0.80
C ASP A 113 -1.07 -20.33 -2.28
N ASN A 114 0.12 -20.86 -2.54
CA ASN A 114 0.70 -20.90 -3.88
C ASN A 114 -0.09 -21.83 -4.82
N GLU A 115 -0.94 -22.71 -4.31
CA GLU A 115 -1.78 -23.60 -5.15
C GLU A 115 -3.11 -22.95 -5.54
N ASN A 116 -3.40 -21.74 -5.06
CA ASN A 116 -4.63 -21.01 -5.37
C ASN A 116 -4.62 -20.46 -6.80
N THR A 117 -5.03 -21.29 -7.76
CA THR A 117 -5.11 -20.93 -9.18
C THR A 117 -6.00 -19.72 -9.42
N GLN A 118 -7.14 -19.64 -8.74
CA GLN A 118 -8.08 -18.52 -8.87
C GLN A 118 -7.44 -17.18 -8.45
N ALA A 119 -6.66 -17.16 -7.38
CA ALA A 119 -5.97 -15.96 -6.92
C ALA A 119 -4.88 -15.52 -7.92
N LYS A 120 -4.13 -16.47 -8.48
CA LYS A 120 -3.11 -16.20 -9.51
C LYS A 120 -3.72 -15.65 -10.80
N GLU A 121 -4.81 -16.25 -11.27
CA GLU A 121 -5.52 -15.80 -12.47
C GLU A 121 -6.08 -14.39 -12.30
N LEU A 122 -6.77 -14.14 -11.17
CA LEU A 122 -7.32 -12.82 -10.89
C LEU A 122 -6.22 -11.77 -10.73
N LEU A 123 -5.09 -12.11 -10.09
CA LEU A 123 -3.94 -11.20 -9.97
C LEU A 123 -3.39 -10.82 -11.35
N LYS A 124 -3.17 -11.80 -12.23
CA LYS A 124 -2.69 -11.57 -13.60
C LYS A 124 -3.65 -10.71 -14.41
N GLU A 125 -4.95 -10.95 -14.29
CA GLU A 125 -5.99 -10.16 -14.96
C GLU A 125 -5.97 -8.70 -14.49
N LEU A 126 -5.91 -8.47 -13.18
CA LEU A 126 -5.91 -7.13 -12.61
C LEU A 126 -4.62 -6.37 -12.89
N GLU A 127 -3.45 -7.01 -12.86
CA GLU A 127 -2.17 -6.40 -13.24
C GLU A 127 -2.16 -6.01 -14.74
N ALA A 128 -2.80 -6.82 -15.59
CA ALA A 128 -2.98 -6.49 -17.00
C ALA A 128 -3.96 -5.33 -17.23
N LYS A 129 -4.94 -5.12 -16.34
CA LYS A 129 -5.86 -3.97 -16.35
C LYS A 129 -5.24 -2.70 -15.76
N GLN A 130 -4.32 -2.83 -14.81
CA GLN A 130 -3.61 -1.70 -14.21
C GLN A 130 -2.66 -1.00 -15.21
N LYS A 131 -1.93 -1.76 -16.03
CA LYS A 131 -1.03 -1.20 -17.07
C LYS A 131 -1.72 -0.19 -18.01
N PRO A 132 -2.90 -0.49 -18.60
CA PRO A 132 -3.65 0.47 -19.42
C PRO A 132 -4.31 1.59 -18.61
N GLU A 133 -4.75 1.36 -17.36
CA GLU A 133 -5.31 2.41 -16.49
C GLU A 133 -4.27 3.41 -15.98
N GLU A 134 -3.02 2.99 -15.74
CA GLU A 134 -1.91 3.90 -15.44
C GLU A 134 -1.61 4.76 -16.67
N THR A 135 -1.56 4.17 -17.86
CA THR A 135 -1.41 4.94 -19.10
C THR A 135 -2.61 5.83 -19.41
N SER A 136 -3.85 5.43 -19.07
CA SER A 136 -5.04 6.25 -19.32
C SER A 136 -5.27 7.32 -18.24
N LYS A 137 -4.87 7.10 -16.99
CA LYS A 137 -4.82 8.13 -15.93
C LYS A 137 -3.75 9.18 -16.24
N LEU A 138 -2.61 8.76 -16.79
CA LEU A 138 -1.61 9.67 -17.34
C LEU A 138 -2.15 10.47 -18.54
N VAL A 139 -2.87 9.83 -19.47
CA VAL A 139 -3.51 10.50 -20.61
C VAL A 139 -4.69 11.38 -20.19
N SER A 140 -5.46 11.02 -19.16
CA SER A 140 -6.62 11.80 -18.68
C SER A 140 -6.26 12.96 -17.77
N GLN A 141 -5.16 12.84 -17.01
CA GLN A 141 -4.51 14.01 -16.40
C GLN A 141 -3.94 14.93 -17.48
N SER A 142 -3.55 14.37 -18.64
CA SER A 142 -3.22 15.14 -19.85
C SER A 142 -4.45 15.68 -20.61
N THR A 143 -5.66 15.10 -20.47
CA THR A 143 -6.88 15.59 -21.13
C THR A 143 -7.78 16.49 -20.29
N ALA A 144 -7.71 16.41 -18.95
CA ALA A 144 -8.26 17.44 -18.06
C ALA A 144 -7.54 18.80 -18.22
N ILE A 145 -6.36 18.79 -18.86
CA ILE A 145 -5.66 19.98 -19.33
C ILE A 145 -6.22 20.48 -20.69
N THR A 146 -6.92 19.64 -21.47
CA THR A 146 -7.42 19.99 -22.83
C THR A 146 -8.93 20.16 -22.99
N SER A 147 -9.78 19.93 -21.98
CA SER A 147 -11.21 20.29 -22.08
C SER A 147 -11.74 20.99 -20.84
N GLY A 148 -11.78 22.33 -20.86
CA GLY A 148 -12.56 23.12 -19.90
C GLY A 148 -11.84 24.28 -19.22
N ALA A 149 -10.63 24.64 -19.65
CA ALA A 149 -10.00 25.90 -19.28
C ALA A 149 -9.86 26.72 -20.56
N THR A 150 -10.66 27.77 -20.69
CA THR A 150 -10.42 28.85 -21.65
C THR A 150 -8.93 29.18 -21.67
N GLU A 151 -8.38 29.46 -22.86
CA GLU A 151 -6.95 29.78 -23.14
C GLU A 151 -6.31 30.68 -22.06
N ASP A 152 -7.10 31.54 -21.42
CA ASP A 152 -6.73 32.46 -20.36
C ASP A 152 -6.19 31.84 -19.05
N THR A 153 -6.54 30.60 -18.71
CA THR A 153 -6.17 29.99 -17.41
C THR A 153 -4.87 29.18 -17.46
N PHE A 154 -4.50 28.63 -18.61
CA PHE A 154 -3.26 27.84 -18.77
C PHE A 154 -2.04 28.76 -18.91
N VAL A 155 -2.19 29.87 -19.63
CA VAL A 155 -1.14 30.91 -19.78
C VAL A 155 -0.73 31.53 -18.44
N ARG A 156 -1.62 31.54 -17.44
CA ARG A 156 -1.35 32.15 -16.12
C ARG A 156 -0.57 31.26 -15.14
N LYS A 157 -0.59 29.93 -15.29
CA LYS A 157 0.13 29.02 -14.37
C LYS A 157 1.47 28.50 -14.93
N SER A 158 1.74 28.64 -16.23
CA SER A 158 3.05 28.39 -16.83
C SER A 158 3.74 29.69 -17.26
N LYS A 159 4.29 30.44 -16.30
CA LYS A 159 5.22 31.57 -16.58
C LYS A 159 6.57 31.15 -17.23
N ARG A 160 6.63 30.03 -17.97
CA ARG A 160 7.89 29.37 -18.38
C ARG A 160 8.01 29.04 -19.87
N PHE A 161 7.04 29.41 -20.70
CA PHE A 161 7.13 29.25 -22.15
C PHE A 161 7.05 30.61 -22.83
N ASP A 162 8.00 30.87 -23.73
CA ASP A 162 7.92 31.97 -24.69
C ASP A 162 6.72 31.69 -25.63
N PRO A 163 5.70 32.56 -25.67
CA PRO A 163 4.44 32.29 -26.37
C PRO A 163 4.58 32.11 -27.89
N ASP A 164 5.73 32.47 -28.47
CA ASP A 164 6.01 32.36 -29.91
C ASP A 164 6.65 31.02 -30.34
N ILE A 165 6.68 30.00 -29.46
CA ILE A 165 7.23 28.67 -29.80
C ILE A 165 6.13 27.68 -30.13
N ASP A 166 6.11 27.24 -31.38
CA ASP A 166 5.35 26.06 -31.80
C ASP A 166 6.10 24.78 -31.35
N VAL A 167 5.54 24.09 -30.35
CA VAL A 167 6.09 22.85 -29.79
C VAL A 167 5.28 21.68 -30.34
N SER A 168 5.93 20.77 -31.07
CA SER A 168 5.24 19.61 -31.63
C SER A 168 4.70 18.67 -30.55
N LYS A 169 3.68 17.87 -30.88
CA LYS A 169 3.10 16.87 -29.95
C LYS A 169 4.17 15.93 -29.38
N ASP A 170 5.14 15.50 -30.19
CA ASP A 170 6.21 14.59 -29.76
C ASP A 170 7.20 15.27 -28.80
N ASP A 171 7.43 16.57 -28.94
CA ASP A 171 8.29 17.33 -28.03
C ASP A 171 7.57 17.64 -26.70
N LEU A 172 6.26 17.86 -26.73
CA LEU A 172 5.43 17.99 -25.52
C LEU A 172 5.46 16.71 -24.68
N VAL A 173 5.38 15.54 -25.32
CA VAL A 173 5.52 14.24 -24.63
C VAL A 173 6.87 14.17 -23.91
N LYS A 174 7.97 14.52 -24.58
CA LYS A 174 9.31 14.52 -23.96
C LYS A 174 9.46 15.50 -22.81
N ILE A 175 8.81 16.67 -22.88
CA ILE A 175 8.80 17.65 -21.79
C ILE A 175 8.01 17.10 -20.59
N CYS A 176 6.90 16.41 -20.84
CA CYS A 176 6.13 15.74 -19.79
C CYS A 176 6.95 14.61 -19.15
N ASP A 177 7.59 13.76 -19.94
CA ASP A 177 8.46 12.69 -19.48
C ASP A 177 9.60 13.24 -18.59
N TYR A 178 10.21 14.36 -18.99
CA TYR A 178 11.24 15.04 -18.20
C TYR A 178 10.73 15.50 -16.84
N ASN A 179 9.51 16.06 -16.77
CA ASN A 179 8.92 16.51 -15.51
C ASN A 179 8.52 15.35 -14.60
N ILE A 180 8.04 14.23 -15.17
CA ILE A 180 7.76 13.00 -14.43
C ILE A 180 9.04 12.44 -13.83
N LEU A 181 10.12 12.37 -14.62
CA LEU A 181 11.43 11.94 -14.14
C LEU A 181 11.96 12.87 -13.04
N ASN A 182 11.78 14.18 -13.16
CA ASN A 182 12.16 15.13 -12.11
C ASN A 182 11.38 14.91 -10.80
N LYS A 183 10.09 14.58 -10.88
CA LYS A 183 9.30 14.24 -9.71
C LYS A 183 9.82 12.95 -9.06
N LYS A 184 10.08 11.91 -9.87
CA LYS A 184 10.65 10.64 -9.40
C LYS A 184 12.03 10.85 -8.76
N LYS A 185 12.87 11.71 -9.33
CA LYS A 185 14.18 12.11 -8.79
C LYS A 185 14.04 12.64 -7.35
N ILE A 186 13.15 13.62 -7.14
CA ILE A 186 12.91 14.21 -5.82
C ILE A 186 12.43 13.16 -4.81
N GLU A 187 11.47 12.31 -5.19
CA GLU A 187 10.95 11.25 -4.33
C GLU A 187 12.04 10.24 -3.92
N LEU A 188 12.91 9.86 -4.86
CA LEU A 188 14.05 8.98 -4.58
C LEU A 188 15.12 9.65 -3.71
N GLU A 189 15.41 10.92 -3.93
CA GLU A 189 16.33 11.70 -3.09
C GLU A 189 15.84 11.79 -1.63
N ASP A 190 14.54 12.03 -1.44
CA ASP A 190 13.91 12.04 -0.12
C ASP A 190 14.01 10.66 0.57
N GLU A 191 13.71 9.57 -0.15
CA GLU A 191 13.83 8.21 0.40
C GLU A 191 15.27 7.82 0.76
N ILE A 192 16.25 8.18 -0.09
CA ILE A 192 17.67 7.93 0.16
C ILE A 192 18.16 8.75 1.35
N SER A 193 17.73 10.02 1.46
CA SER A 193 18.05 10.89 2.58
C SER A 193 17.54 10.31 3.90
N LEU A 194 16.26 9.89 3.94
CA LEU A 194 15.66 9.24 5.11
C LEU A 194 16.38 7.97 5.51
N LEU A 195 16.75 7.12 4.55
CA LEU A 195 17.52 5.91 4.81
C LEU A 195 18.91 6.26 5.37
N THR A 196 19.55 7.29 4.84
CA THR A 196 20.88 7.73 5.29
C THR A 196 20.87 8.25 6.73
N VAL A 197 19.88 9.07 7.10
CA VAL A 197 19.68 9.53 8.49
C VAL A 197 19.48 8.35 9.44
N LEU A 198 18.71 7.34 9.04
CA LEU A 198 18.55 6.13 9.84
C LEU A 198 19.91 5.43 10.04
N PHE A 199 20.76 5.33 9.01
CA PHE A 199 22.04 4.64 9.10
C PHE A 199 23.16 5.38 9.87
N GLY A 200 23.14 6.71 9.94
CA GLY A 200 24.20 7.53 10.56
C GLY A 200 24.17 7.57 12.09
N HIS A 201 23.30 6.78 12.71
CA HIS A 201 23.10 6.79 14.15
C HIS A 201 23.58 5.48 14.79
N ASN A 202 24.00 5.56 16.07
CA ASN A 202 24.39 4.37 16.82
C ASN A 202 23.24 3.35 16.90
N LYS A 203 23.55 2.08 17.17
CA LYS A 203 22.57 0.97 17.19
C LYS A 203 21.30 1.28 17.99
N LYS A 204 21.44 1.96 19.14
CA LYS A 204 20.32 2.33 20.01
C LYS A 204 19.43 3.35 19.30
N THR A 205 20.02 4.42 18.79
CA THR A 205 19.31 5.50 18.09
C THR A 205 18.71 5.04 16.75
N PHE A 206 19.36 4.15 15.98
CA PHE A 206 18.79 3.55 14.77
C PHE A 206 17.52 2.76 15.09
N LEU A 207 17.53 1.92 16.12
CA LEU A 207 16.36 1.14 16.52
C LEU A 207 15.23 2.06 17.01
N VAL A 208 15.53 3.09 17.82
CA VAL A 208 14.52 4.09 18.22
C VAL A 208 13.88 4.71 16.99
N LEU A 209 14.66 5.27 16.06
CA LEU A 209 14.10 5.98 14.89
C LEU A 209 13.36 5.04 13.94
N PHE A 210 13.87 3.83 13.72
CA PHE A 210 13.23 2.80 12.90
C PHE A 210 11.86 2.42 13.49
N PHE A 211 11.84 2.05 14.77
CA PHE A 211 10.59 1.65 15.41
C PHE A 211 9.66 2.82 15.62
N GLN A 212 10.15 4.02 15.92
CA GLN A 212 9.31 5.22 16.03
C GLN A 212 8.67 5.56 14.68
N LYS A 213 9.36 5.38 13.56
CA LYS A 213 8.75 5.53 12.23
C LYS A 213 7.69 4.46 11.94
N GLU A 214 7.99 3.20 12.20
CA GLU A 214 7.03 2.09 12.05
C GLU A 214 5.83 2.28 13.00
N ILE A 215 6.08 2.71 14.23
CA ILE A 215 5.07 3.05 15.23
C ILE A 215 4.25 4.23 14.75
N THR A 216 4.82 5.32 14.22
CA THR A 216 4.03 6.44 13.67
C THR A 216 3.21 6.04 12.44
N GLN A 217 3.69 5.10 11.61
CA GLN A 217 2.87 4.48 10.57
C GLN A 217 1.72 3.64 11.15
N LEU A 218 1.87 3.11 12.36
CA LEU A 218 0.88 2.35 13.12
C LEU A 218 0.05 3.21 14.11
N GLU A 219 0.48 4.42 14.49
CA GLU A 219 -0.21 5.36 15.38
C GLU A 219 -1.40 6.03 14.68
N ALA A 220 -1.47 5.90 13.35
CA ALA A 220 -2.73 6.01 12.61
C ALA A 220 -3.78 4.97 13.05
N ALA A 221 -3.43 4.00 13.92
CA ALA A 221 -4.30 2.92 14.38
C ALA A 221 -4.44 2.74 15.92
N GLU A 222 -3.74 3.43 16.82
CA GLU A 222 -4.10 3.66 18.25
C GLU A 222 -2.93 4.24 19.07
N SER A 223 -3.24 5.14 20.02
CA SER A 223 -2.31 5.97 20.81
C SER A 223 -1.63 5.27 22.02
N MET A 224 -1.25 3.98 21.93
CA MET A 224 -0.79 3.24 23.12
C MET A 224 0.45 2.35 22.91
N ILE A 225 1.47 2.79 22.16
CA ILE A 225 2.72 2.02 22.02
C ILE A 225 3.94 2.87 22.42
N ASP A 226 4.59 2.50 23.53
CA ASP A 226 5.85 3.11 24.01
C ASP A 226 7.01 2.10 23.91
N MET A 227 8.15 2.53 23.38
CA MET A 227 9.37 1.71 23.31
C MET A 227 10.46 2.27 24.24
N LEU A 228 10.96 1.44 25.14
CA LEU A 228 12.06 1.77 26.06
C LEU A 228 13.24 0.84 25.80
N LEU A 229 14.40 1.41 25.45
CA LEU A 229 15.65 0.68 25.25
C LEU A 229 16.48 0.70 26.53
N ASP A 230 16.54 -0.44 27.21
CA ASP A 230 17.43 -0.69 28.35
C ASP A 230 18.74 -1.34 27.87
N ASP A 231 19.80 -1.27 28.67
CA ASP A 231 21.12 -1.79 28.31
C ASP A 231 21.11 -3.33 28.13
N ASN A 232 20.12 -4.02 28.70
CA ASN A 232 19.98 -5.48 28.68
C ASN A 232 18.76 -6.02 27.91
N ALA A 233 17.79 -5.18 27.50
CA ALA A 233 16.58 -5.62 26.80
C ALA A 233 15.86 -4.48 26.05
N VAL A 234 15.15 -4.83 24.97
CA VAL A 234 14.16 -3.93 24.34
C VAL A 234 12.80 -4.16 24.99
N ARG A 235 12.26 -3.13 25.65
CA ARG A 235 10.93 -3.18 26.26
C ARG A 235 9.92 -2.51 25.33
N LEU A 236 8.94 -3.29 24.88
CA LEU A 236 7.80 -2.80 24.12
C LEU A 236 6.61 -2.72 25.06
N GLN A 237 6.05 -1.53 25.26
CA GLN A 237 4.84 -1.34 26.04
C GLN A 237 3.67 -1.06 25.12
N VAL A 238 2.62 -1.87 25.23
CA VAL A 238 1.35 -1.68 24.51
C VAL A 238 0.24 -1.55 25.55
N GLY A 239 -0.28 -0.34 25.73
CA GLY A 239 -1.18 0.01 26.83
C GLY A 239 -0.54 -0.23 28.20
N THR A 240 -1.11 -1.14 29.00
CA THR A 240 -0.56 -1.54 30.31
C THR A 240 0.37 -2.75 30.25
N THR A 241 0.55 -3.36 29.08
CA THR A 241 1.30 -4.62 28.93
C THR A 241 2.70 -4.34 28.44
N SER A 242 3.72 -4.90 29.10
CA SER A 242 5.11 -4.82 28.65
C SER A 242 5.60 -6.17 28.11
N PHE A 243 6.28 -6.15 26.97
CA PHE A 243 7.00 -7.26 26.38
C PHE A 243 8.51 -7.01 26.51
N PHE A 244 9.27 -8.09 26.73
CA PHE A 244 10.73 -8.05 26.77
C PHE A 244 11.27 -8.84 25.59
N ILE A 245 12.06 -8.18 24.75
CA ILE A 245 12.85 -8.82 23.71
C ILE A 245 14.29 -8.89 24.19
N THR A 246 14.86 -10.10 24.19
CA THR A 246 16.25 -10.33 24.57
C THR A 246 17.21 -9.64 23.59
N ASN A 247 18.37 -9.20 24.07
CA ASN A 247 19.37 -8.53 23.23
C ASN A 247 19.82 -9.40 22.04
N GLU A 248 19.95 -10.72 22.17
CA GLU A 248 20.34 -11.59 21.06
C GLU A 248 19.31 -11.58 19.91
N ALA A 249 18.02 -11.70 20.22
CA ALA A 249 16.95 -11.64 19.23
C ALA A 249 16.82 -10.24 18.62
N SER A 250 17.02 -9.19 19.42
CA SER A 250 17.07 -7.81 18.96
C SER A 250 18.25 -7.56 18.01
N ASP A 251 19.41 -8.15 18.29
CA ASP A 251 20.64 -8.01 17.52
C ASP A 251 20.54 -8.71 16.17
N GLU A 252 19.99 -9.91 16.14
CA GLU A 252 19.75 -10.63 14.90
C GLU A 252 18.73 -9.89 14.03
N PHE A 253 17.63 -9.42 14.63
CA PHE A 253 16.64 -8.60 13.95
C PHE A 253 17.25 -7.32 13.39
N ALA A 254 18.04 -6.59 14.20
CA ALA A 254 18.72 -5.37 13.77
C ALA A 254 19.67 -5.64 12.59
N LYS A 255 20.46 -6.72 12.63
CA LYS A 255 21.39 -7.11 11.55
C LYS A 255 20.64 -7.47 10.27
N GLN A 256 19.58 -8.27 10.35
CA GLN A 256 18.79 -8.66 9.19
C GLN A 256 18.08 -7.45 8.56
N THR A 257 17.49 -6.59 9.39
CA THR A 257 16.81 -5.36 8.99
C THR A 257 17.79 -4.37 8.35
N LEU A 258 18.96 -4.16 8.96
CA LEU A 258 20.03 -3.33 8.40
C LEU A 258 20.50 -3.85 7.03
N LYS A 259 20.66 -5.16 6.87
CA LYS A 259 21.03 -5.79 5.59
C LYS A 259 19.98 -5.51 4.50
N ARG A 260 18.69 -5.64 4.82
CA ARG A 260 17.58 -5.34 3.89
C ARG A 260 17.55 -3.87 3.50
N PHE A 261 17.72 -2.97 4.47
CA PHE A 261 17.74 -1.53 4.17
C PHE A 261 18.95 -1.13 3.33
N LYS A 262 20.13 -1.71 3.58
CA LYS A 262 21.32 -1.45 2.75
C LYS A 262 21.11 -1.87 1.30
N ALA A 263 20.49 -3.03 1.09
CA ALA A 263 20.12 -3.50 -0.24
C ALA A 263 19.08 -2.58 -0.90
N ARG A 264 18.05 -2.14 -0.15
CA ARG A 264 17.03 -1.22 -0.65
C ARG A 264 17.60 0.15 -1.01
N ARG A 265 18.48 0.71 -0.18
CA ARG A 265 19.18 1.97 -0.48
C ARG A 265 19.99 1.84 -1.76
N ALA A 266 20.75 0.76 -1.92
CA ALA A 266 21.55 0.54 -3.13
C ALA A 266 20.68 0.46 -4.40
N ALA A 267 19.53 -0.22 -4.34
CA ALA A 267 18.58 -0.27 -5.45
C ALA A 267 18.03 1.12 -5.81
N PHE A 268 17.61 1.91 -4.81
CA PHE A 268 17.13 3.28 -5.05
C PHE A 268 18.20 4.22 -5.58
N THR A 269 19.44 4.10 -5.09
CA THR A 269 20.56 4.86 -5.64
C THR A 269 20.77 4.53 -7.12
N GLN A 270 20.73 3.25 -7.49
CA GLN A 270 20.84 2.84 -8.89
C GLN A 270 19.68 3.41 -9.73
N GLU A 271 18.43 3.31 -9.26
CA GLU A 271 17.28 3.88 -9.97
C GLU A 271 17.38 5.41 -10.13
N LEU A 272 17.91 6.10 -9.12
CA LEU A 272 18.14 7.54 -9.17
C LEU A 272 19.19 7.90 -10.22
N ASP A 273 20.31 7.16 -10.27
CA ASP A 273 21.37 7.36 -11.25
C ASP A 273 20.85 7.15 -12.68
N GLU A 274 20.07 6.09 -12.91
CA GLU A 274 19.44 5.80 -14.21
C GLU A 274 18.46 6.92 -14.63
N ALA A 275 17.64 7.41 -13.70
CA ALA A 275 16.70 8.50 -13.96
C ALA A 275 17.43 9.82 -14.28
N ILE A 276 18.50 10.14 -13.54
CA ILE A 276 19.32 11.34 -13.78
C ILE A 276 19.99 11.29 -15.16
N GLU A 277 20.53 10.14 -15.57
CA GLU A 277 21.13 9.99 -16.89
C GLU A 277 20.10 10.17 -18.02
N GLU A 278 18.89 9.63 -17.85
CA GLU A 278 17.82 9.85 -18.82
C GLU A 278 17.36 11.32 -18.85
N MET A 279 17.24 11.97 -17.69
CA MET A 279 16.97 13.41 -17.63
C MET A 279 18.04 14.23 -18.35
N LYS A 280 19.33 13.88 -18.20
CA LYS A 280 20.41 14.57 -18.91
C LYS A 280 20.28 14.42 -20.42
N ARG A 281 19.95 13.23 -20.91
CA ARG A 281 19.70 12.98 -22.35
C ARG A 281 18.55 13.81 -22.88
N GLN A 282 17.43 13.82 -22.17
CA GLN A 282 16.24 14.58 -22.57
C GLN A 282 16.49 16.09 -22.50
N ARG A 283 17.15 16.58 -21.46
CA ARG A 283 17.53 18.00 -21.34
C ARG A 283 18.49 18.42 -22.45
N ALA A 284 19.45 17.58 -22.83
CA ALA A 284 20.35 17.87 -23.94
C ALA A 284 19.59 17.97 -25.27
N PHE A 285 18.67 17.04 -25.54
CA PHE A 285 17.81 17.07 -26.73
C PHE A 285 16.94 18.34 -26.76
N LEU A 286 16.25 18.63 -25.65
CA LEU A 286 15.35 19.76 -25.54
C LEU A 286 16.09 21.11 -25.59
N LYS A 287 17.26 21.22 -24.97
CA LYS A 287 18.10 22.42 -25.02
C LYS A 287 18.70 22.65 -26.41
N ALA A 288 19.08 21.59 -27.14
CA ALA A 288 19.56 21.71 -28.52
C ALA A 288 18.46 22.26 -29.45
N LYS A 289 17.20 21.87 -29.22
CA LYS A 289 16.07 22.25 -30.07
C LYS A 289 15.44 23.60 -29.70
N PHE A 290 15.32 23.90 -28.41
CA PHE A 290 14.56 25.06 -27.91
C PHE A 290 15.40 26.07 -27.12
N LYS A 291 16.71 25.81 -26.94
CA LYS A 291 17.64 26.65 -26.16
C LYS A 291 17.07 26.92 -24.75
N ASP A 292 17.14 28.17 -24.29
CA ASP A 292 16.67 28.58 -22.95
C ASP A 292 15.20 29.02 -22.96
N LYS A 293 14.49 28.81 -24.08
CA LYS A 293 13.12 29.31 -24.22
C LYS A 293 12.06 28.39 -23.59
N ILE A 294 12.48 27.24 -23.08
CA ILE A 294 11.66 26.30 -22.30
C ILE A 294 12.25 26.21 -20.90
N GLY A 295 11.47 26.59 -19.88
CA GLY A 295 11.93 26.61 -18.49
C GLY A 295 12.04 25.22 -17.86
N LEU A 296 13.09 24.47 -18.21
CA LEU A 296 13.38 23.14 -17.67
C LEU A 296 13.98 23.22 -16.25
N PRO A 297 13.44 22.46 -15.27
CA PRO A 297 14.06 22.28 -13.96
C PRO A 297 15.55 21.90 -14.05
N GLU A 298 16.36 22.44 -13.15
CA GLU A 298 17.78 22.11 -13.09
C GLU A 298 17.99 20.70 -12.52
N ILE A 299 19.02 20.01 -13.04
CA ILE A 299 19.33 18.63 -12.67
C ILE A 299 20.23 18.58 -11.42
N GLU A 300 20.56 19.72 -10.78
CA GLU A 300 21.65 19.86 -9.79
C GLU A 300 21.88 18.62 -8.91
N LYS A 301 23.16 18.22 -8.83
CA LYS A 301 23.62 17.16 -7.95
C LYS A 301 23.34 17.63 -6.52
N THR A 302 22.57 16.86 -5.76
CA THR A 302 22.83 16.82 -4.32
C THR A 302 24.23 16.22 -4.19
N GLU A 303 25.26 17.07 -4.14
CA GLU A 303 26.56 16.67 -3.65
C GLU A 303 26.32 16.21 -2.21
N ASN A 304 26.15 14.90 -2.08
CA ASN A 304 26.16 14.20 -0.82
C ASN A 304 27.59 14.35 -0.31
N THR A 305 27.85 15.48 0.35
CA THR A 305 29.04 15.67 1.17
C THR A 305 28.93 14.60 2.24
N GLY A 306 29.67 13.51 1.98
CA GLY A 306 29.92 12.47 2.96
C GLY A 306 30.49 13.12 4.20
N SER A 307 29.62 13.40 5.15
CA SER A 307 29.98 13.65 6.53
C SER A 307 29.87 12.31 7.23
N GLU A 308 30.97 11.57 7.22
CA GLU A 308 31.23 10.50 8.18
C GLU A 308 30.95 11.01 9.59
N TYR A 309 29.89 10.52 10.23
CA TYR A 309 29.76 10.43 11.69
C TYR A 309 28.89 9.21 12.02
#